data_AF-A0A2M7UQH8-F1
#
_entry.id   AF-A0A2M7UQH8-F1
#
_cell.length_a   1.000
_cell.length_b   1.000
_cell.length_c   1.000
_cell.angle_alpha   90.00
_cell.angle_beta   90.00
_cell.angle_gamma   90.00
#
_symmetry.space_group_name_H-M   'P 1'
#
loop_
_entity.id
_entity.type
_entity.pdbx_description
1 polymer ?
#
loop_
_entity_poly.entity_id
_entity_poly.type
_entity_poly.pdbx_seq_one_letter_code
_entity_poly.pdbx_strand_id
1 'polypeptide(L)'
;MQRLFDLMEIFSKNHYVHHDFRGGFSIKDVLPVLVLEMSYKNLNIRDGSMAMNAWKTMMFEAKIQQEKDKIKHDLLKYCELDTLAMVKIFEVLKKL
;
A
#
# COMPACT_ATOMS: atom_id res chain seq x y z
N MET A 1 15.12 -7.66 20.46
CA MET A 1 13.99 -7.31 19.57
C MET A 1 14.08 -5.82 19.19
N GLN A 2 15.22 -5.33 18.68
CA GLN A 2 15.48 -3.90 18.39
C GLN A 2 15.83 -3.66 16.91
N ARG A 3 15.32 -4.50 15.99
CA ARG A 3 15.61 -4.39 14.55
C ARG A 3 14.38 -4.11 13.68
N LEU A 4 13.18 -4.22 14.25
CA LEU A 4 11.94 -3.90 13.55
C LEU A 4 11.51 -2.50 13.96
N PHE A 5 11.30 -1.63 12.98
CA PHE A 5 10.77 -0.29 13.17
C PHE A 5 9.52 -0.14 12.31
N ASP A 6 8.41 0.24 12.92
CA ASP A 6 7.16 0.47 12.21
C ASP A 6 7.06 1.95 11.80
N LEU A 7 7.13 2.21 10.49
CA LEU A 7 7.03 3.56 9.94
C LEU A 7 5.70 4.24 10.29
N MET A 8 4.63 3.47 10.52
CA MET A 8 3.32 4.02 10.87
C MET A 8 3.35 4.76 12.22
N GLU A 9 4.26 4.42 13.13
CA GLU A 9 4.36 5.11 14.42
C GLU A 9 4.68 6.60 14.28
N ILE A 10 5.46 6.99 13.26
CA ILE A 10 5.81 8.39 13.00
C ILE A 10 4.55 9.23 12.76
N PHE A 11 3.60 8.66 12.02
CA PHE A 11 2.37 9.35 11.65
C PHE A 11 1.31 9.22 12.74
N SER A 12 1.07 8.00 13.23
CA SER A 12 0.02 7.73 14.23
C SER A 12 0.29 8.36 15.61
N LYS A 13 1.57 8.58 15.97
CA LYS A 13 1.96 9.31 17.18
C LYS A 13 2.17 10.81 16.95
N ASN A 14 1.80 11.33 15.78
CA ASN A 14 1.93 12.75 15.40
C ASN A 14 3.37 13.30 15.45
N HIS A 15 4.39 12.46 15.24
CA HIS A 15 5.77 12.95 15.09
C HIS A 15 5.97 13.67 13.76
N TYR A 16 5.18 13.33 12.74
CA TYR A 16 5.05 14.07 11.48
C TYR A 16 3.58 14.22 11.13
N VAL A 17 3.13 15.46 10.90
CA VAL A 17 1.71 15.78 10.66
C VAL A 17 1.58 16.63 9.40
N HIS A 18 0.60 16.33 8.57
CA HIS A 18 0.28 17.08 7.37
C HIS A 18 -1.23 17.15 7.18
N HIS A 19 -1.78 18.30 6.77
CA HIS A 19 -3.24 18.47 6.65
C HIS A 19 -3.84 17.53 5.59
N ASP A 20 -3.09 17.23 4.53
CA ASP A 20 -3.54 16.33 3.46
C ASP A 20 -3.61 14.85 3.85
N PHE A 21 -3.10 14.46 5.03
CA PHE A 21 -3.37 13.13 5.57
C PHE A 21 -4.84 12.94 5.97
N ARG A 22 -5.58 14.03 6.23
CA ARG A 22 -7.02 14.01 6.58
C ARG A 22 -7.36 13.08 7.76
N GLY A 23 -6.44 12.97 8.72
CA GLY A 23 -6.57 12.08 9.89
C GLY A 23 -6.28 10.59 9.60
N GLY A 24 -5.93 10.23 8.37
CA GLY A 24 -5.48 8.91 7.99
C GLY A 24 -3.98 8.72 8.23
N PHE A 25 -3.59 7.50 8.62
CA PHE A 25 -2.20 7.12 8.84
C PHE A 25 -1.80 5.89 8.01
N SER A 26 -2.71 5.42 7.16
CA SER A 26 -2.41 4.27 6.32
C SER A 26 -1.36 4.66 5.28
N ILE A 27 -0.61 3.68 4.78
CA ILE A 27 0.38 3.90 3.71
C ILE A 27 -0.25 4.57 2.48
N LYS A 28 -1.55 4.39 2.24
CA LYS A 28 -2.29 4.95 1.11
C LYS A 28 -2.63 6.42 1.28
N ASP A 29 -2.79 6.86 2.53
CA ASP A 29 -3.01 8.25 2.88
C ASP A 29 -1.68 9.01 2.90
N VAL A 30 -0.63 8.35 3.41
CA VAL A 30 0.70 8.95 3.59
C VAL A 30 1.49 9.04 2.29
N LEU A 31 1.53 7.97 1.49
CA LEU A 31 2.34 7.90 0.26
C LEU A 31 2.11 9.09 -0.70
N PRO A 32 0.89 9.42 -1.12
CA PRO A 32 0.67 10.48 -2.11
C PRO A 32 0.97 11.88 -1.56
N VAL A 33 1.10 12.05 -0.25
CA VAL A 33 1.48 13.34 0.37
C VAL A 33 2.99 13.49 0.46
N LEU A 34 3.72 12.40 0.76
CA LEU A 34 5.19 12.43 0.85
C LEU A 34 5.88 12.23 -0.51
N VAL A 35 5.22 11.55 -1.45
CA VAL A 35 5.75 11.16 -2.76
C VAL A 35 4.66 11.41 -3.80
N LEU A 36 4.56 12.66 -4.27
CA LEU A 36 3.45 13.17 -5.09
C LEU A 36 3.22 12.37 -6.38
N GLU A 37 4.27 11.76 -6.93
CA GLU A 37 4.24 10.95 -8.15
C GLU A 37 3.72 9.52 -7.93
N MET A 38 3.50 9.08 -6.68
CA MET A 38 3.08 7.72 -6.36
C MET A 38 1.70 7.66 -5.70
N SER A 39 0.84 6.78 -6.22
CA SER A 39 -0.42 6.44 -5.56
C SER A 39 -0.97 5.10 -6.04
N TYR A 40 -1.93 4.54 -5.31
CA TYR A 40 -2.61 3.30 -5.66
C TYR A 40 -3.72 3.49 -6.71
N LYS A 41 -4.01 4.73 -7.14
CA LYS A 41 -5.18 5.07 -7.98
C LYS A 41 -5.17 4.37 -9.34
N ASN A 42 -3.99 4.04 -9.87
CA ASN A 42 -3.82 3.43 -11.18
C ASN A 42 -3.79 1.89 -11.14
N LEU A 43 -3.93 1.27 -9.97
CA LEU A 43 -4.01 -0.18 -9.84
C LEU A 43 -5.45 -0.67 -9.96
N ASN A 44 -5.61 -1.91 -10.42
CA ASN A 44 -6.90 -2.62 -10.39
C ASN A 44 -7.29 -2.99 -8.95
N ILE A 45 -6.32 -3.32 -8.11
CA ILE A 45 -6.48 -3.55 -6.67
C ILE A 45 -5.87 -2.36 -5.94
N ARG A 46 -6.71 -1.61 -5.21
CA ARG A 46 -6.32 -0.31 -4.64
C ARG A 46 -6.28 -0.30 -3.13
N ASP A 47 -6.90 -1.29 -2.49
CA ASP A 47 -6.90 -1.42 -1.05
C ASP A 47 -6.91 -2.87 -0.56
N GLY A 48 -6.77 -3.03 0.76
CA GLY A 48 -6.65 -4.35 1.37
C GLY A 48 -7.95 -5.15 1.31
N SER A 49 -9.11 -4.49 1.31
CA SER A 49 -10.40 -5.16 1.16
C SER A 49 -10.57 -5.70 -0.26
N MET A 50 -10.18 -4.93 -1.27
CA MET A 50 -10.13 -5.37 -2.66
C MET A 50 -9.15 -6.53 -2.84
N ALA A 51 -7.95 -6.45 -2.24
CA ALA A 51 -6.95 -7.50 -2.32
C ALA A 51 -7.47 -8.82 -1.72
N MET A 52 -8.10 -8.75 -0.54
CA MET A 52 -8.69 -9.91 0.12
C MET A 52 -9.81 -10.54 -0.71
N ASN A 53 -10.70 -9.72 -1.28
CA ASN A 53 -11.77 -10.19 -2.15
C ASN A 53 -11.22 -10.81 -3.44
N ALA A 54 -10.26 -10.18 -4.08
CA ALA A 54 -9.64 -10.71 -5.30
C ALA A 54 -8.96 -12.05 -5.02
N TRP A 55 -8.22 -12.17 -3.91
CA TRP A 55 -7.62 -13.44 -3.49
C TRP A 55 -8.67 -14.52 -3.26
N LYS A 56 -9.77 -14.21 -2.57
CA LYS A 56 -10.90 -15.13 -2.38
C LYS A 56 -11.48 -15.59 -3.72
N THR A 57 -11.74 -14.67 -4.65
CA THR A 57 -12.24 -14.99 -5.98
C THR A 57 -11.28 -15.91 -6.73
N MET A 58 -9.97 -15.62 -6.72
CA MET A 58 -8.95 -16.46 -7.36
C MET A 58 -8.91 -17.88 -6.79
N MET A 59 -9.09 -18.04 -5.48
CA MET A 59 -9.02 -19.33 -4.80
C MET A 59 -10.28 -20.17 -4.97
N PHE A 60 -11.46 -19.56 -4.90
CA PHE A 60 -12.72 -20.30 -4.73
C PHE A 60 -13.75 -20.11 -5.85
N GLU A 61 -13.67 -19.02 -6.62
CA GLU A 61 -14.75 -18.61 -7.53
C GLU A 61 -14.33 -18.68 -9.01
N ALA A 62 -13.08 -18.31 -9.32
CA ALA A 62 -12.54 -18.27 -10.67
C ALA A 62 -12.45 -19.66 -11.29
N LYS A 63 -13.12 -19.85 -12.44
CA LYS A 63 -13.27 -21.16 -13.09
C LYS A 63 -12.19 -21.47 -14.12
N ILE A 64 -11.56 -20.44 -14.68
CA ILE A 64 -10.57 -20.57 -15.75
C ILE A 64 -9.22 -20.01 -15.33
N GLN A 65 -8.13 -20.60 -15.85
CA GLN A 65 -6.77 -20.21 -15.47
C GLN A 65 -6.46 -18.75 -15.82
N GLN A 66 -6.93 -18.26 -16.97
CA GLN A 66 -6.70 -16.88 -17.41
C GLN A 66 -7.23 -15.85 -16.41
N GLU A 67 -8.37 -16.11 -15.77
CA GLU A 67 -8.94 -15.23 -14.75
C GLU A 67 -8.06 -15.22 -13.49
N LYS A 68 -7.62 -16.40 -13.05
CA LYS A 68 -6.70 -16.54 -11.92
C LYS A 68 -5.38 -15.82 -12.18
N ASP A 69 -4.83 -15.93 -13.39
CA ASP A 69 -3.58 -15.28 -13.77
C ASP A 69 -3.72 -13.76 -13.76
N LYS A 70 -4.85 -13.22 -14.22
CA LYS A 70 -5.15 -11.78 -14.15
C LYS A 70 -5.20 -11.30 -12.70
N ILE A 71 -5.93 -12.01 -11.83
CA ILE A 71 -6.03 -11.64 -10.42
C ILE A 71 -4.65 -11.70 -9.74
N LYS A 72 -3.89 -12.77 -10.00
CA LYS A 72 -2.53 -12.93 -9.47
C LYS A 72 -1.62 -11.78 -9.90
N HIS A 73 -1.67 -11.38 -11.17
CA HIS A 73 -0.90 -10.25 -11.69
C HIS A 73 -1.26 -8.94 -11.00
N ASP A 74 -2.55 -8.66 -10.83
CA ASP A 74 -3.03 -7.45 -10.16
C ASP A 74 -2.66 -7.43 -8.66
N LEU A 75 -2.70 -8.58 -7.99
CA LEU A 75 -2.24 -8.74 -6.60
C LEU A 75 -0.73 -8.51 -6.48
N LEU A 76 0.07 -9.06 -7.40
CA LEU A 76 1.52 -8.87 -7.39
C LEU A 76 1.89 -7.40 -7.59
N LYS A 77 1.23 -6.69 -8.50
CA LYS A 77 1.42 -5.25 -8.67
C LYS A 77 1.08 -4.45 -7.41
N TYR A 78 0.00 -4.82 -6.72
CA TYR A 78 -0.37 -4.20 -5.44
C TYR A 78 0.70 -4.44 -4.37
N CYS A 79 1.19 -5.67 -4.24
CA CYS A 79 2.24 -6.02 -3.27
C CYS A 79 3.60 -5.36 -3.58
N GLU A 80 3.96 -5.26 -4.86
CA GLU A 80 5.15 -4.53 -5.32
C GLU A 80 5.06 -3.06 -4.90
N LEU A 81 3.92 -2.41 -5.13
CA LEU A 81 3.71 -1.03 -4.73
C LEU A 81 3.73 -0.84 -3.21
N ASP A 82 3.11 -1.74 -2.43
CA ASP A 82 3.17 -1.71 -0.95
C ASP A 82 4.62 -1.74 -0.44
N THR A 83 5.45 -2.58 -1.05
CA THR A 83 6.88 -2.69 -0.68
C THR A 83 7.65 -1.42 -1.06
N LEU A 84 7.49 -0.96 -2.30
CA LEU A 84 8.18 0.22 -2.79
C LEU A 84 7.76 1.50 -2.04
N ALA A 85 6.47 1.61 -1.70
CA ALA A 85 5.92 2.72 -0.94
C ALA A 85 6.61 2.88 0.41
N MET A 86 6.84 1.78 1.15
CA MET A 86 7.56 1.83 2.42
C MET A 86 8.99 2.34 2.25
N VAL A 87 9.70 1.88 1.21
CA VAL A 87 11.07 2.33 0.91
C VAL A 87 11.09 3.83 0.60
N LYS A 88 10.17 4.30 -0.26
CA LYS A 88 10.11 5.70 -0.66
C LYS A 88 9.72 6.63 0.47
N ILE A 89 8.75 6.24 1.30
CA ILE A 89 8.40 6.97 2.52
C ILE A 89 9.62 7.06 3.44
N PHE A 90 10.34 5.95 3.66
CA PHE A 90 11.54 5.95 4.49
C PHE A 90 12.66 6.85 3.93
N GLU A 91 12.89 6.82 2.61
CA GLU A 91 13.86 7.69 1.94
C GLU A 91 13.54 9.18 2.13
N VAL A 92 12.26 9.56 2.10
CA VAL A 92 11.81 10.93 2.39
C VAL A 92 12.05 11.26 3.86
N LEU A 93 11.60 10.41 4.78
CA LEU A 93 11.73 10.62 6.23
C LEU A 93 13.19 10.76 6.67
N LYS A 94 14.13 10.05 6.04
CA LYS A 94 15.57 10.16 6.34
C LYS A 94 16.21 11.49 5.92
N LYS A 95 15.55 12.28 5.09
CA LYS A 95 16.05 13.57 4.58
C LYS A 95 15.43 14.78 5.30
N LEU A 96 14.39 14.54 6.11
CA LEU A 96 13.80 15.54 6.99
C LEU A 96 14.68 15.73 8.23
#